data_AF-A0A7S1A2K0-F1
#
_entry.id   AF-A0A7S1A2K0-F1
#
_cell.length_a   1.000
_cell.length_b   1.000
_cell.length_c   1.000
_cell.angle_alpha   90.00
_cell.angle_beta   90.00
_cell.angle_gamma   90.00
#
_symmetry.space_group_name_H-M   'P 1'
#
loop_
_entity.id
_entity.type
_entity.pdbx_description
1 polymer ?
#
loop_
_entity_poly.entity_id
_entity_poly.type
_entity_poly.pdbx_seq_one_letter_code
_entity_poly.pdbx_strand_id
1 'polypeptide(L)'
;QRTYHSRCLDVRCELPLEPEGVVYVHPVPCLNNNFSYLIVDGSAAASAAAAETGSGLGCCLVDPCDAAAVLDLVEALAETTYAAVGGLVIEAVLCTHKHWDHAGGNTQIKAWAEAEAAHATRGMAAHSEAADVLELGSSVTP
;
A
#
# COMPACT_ATOMS: atom_id res chain seq x y z
N GLN A 1 5.22 22.40 -4.93
CA GLN A 1 6.64 21.97 -4.93
C GLN A 1 6.69 20.72 -4.07
N ARG A 2 6.79 19.52 -4.65
CA ARG A 2 6.76 18.24 -3.89
C ARG A 2 8.10 18.05 -3.20
N THR A 3 8.22 18.48 -1.94
CA THR A 3 9.51 18.74 -1.27
C THR A 3 10.22 17.54 -0.65
N TYR A 4 9.65 16.33 -0.70
CA TYR A 4 10.29 15.12 -0.13
C TYR A 4 10.43 13.92 -1.09
N HIS A 5 9.82 13.98 -2.27
CA HIS A 5 9.71 12.82 -3.18
C HIS A 5 10.95 12.60 -4.05
N SER A 6 11.85 13.58 -4.17
CA SER A 6 13.02 13.48 -5.05
C SER A 6 14.14 12.55 -4.53
N ARG A 7 13.93 11.87 -3.41
CA ARG A 7 14.86 10.90 -2.81
C ARG A 7 14.24 9.52 -2.55
N CYS A 8 12.97 9.33 -2.91
CA CYS A 8 12.39 7.99 -2.87
C CYS A 8 13.12 7.16 -3.91
N LEU A 9 13.91 6.19 -3.43
CA LEU A 9 14.49 5.15 -4.26
C LEU A 9 13.51 3.98 -4.20
N ASP A 10 13.18 3.43 -5.36
CA ASP A 10 12.47 2.14 -5.43
C ASP A 10 13.39 1.07 -4.83
N VAL A 11 13.24 0.85 -3.54
CA VAL A 11 13.92 -0.19 -2.78
C VAL A 11 12.90 -1.27 -2.50
N ARG A 12 12.98 -2.34 -3.27
CA ARG A 12 12.17 -3.53 -3.03
C ARG A 12 12.95 -4.54 -2.20
N CYS A 13 12.52 -4.77 -0.98
CA CYS A 13 13.02 -5.86 -0.14
C CYS A 13 12.16 -7.11 -0.35
N GLU A 14 12.79 -8.22 -0.72
CA GLU A 14 12.12 -9.52 -0.83
C GLU A 14 12.27 -10.29 0.49
N LEU A 15 11.14 -10.68 1.07
CA LEU A 15 11.08 -11.43 2.32
C LEU A 15 10.43 -12.80 2.06
N PRO A 16 11.22 -13.88 2.00
CA PRO A 16 10.66 -15.22 1.93
C PRO A 16 9.95 -15.57 3.25
N LEU A 17 8.76 -16.17 3.15
CA LEU A 17 7.98 -16.66 4.27
C LEU A 17 8.09 -18.19 4.35
N GLU A 18 8.22 -18.71 5.57
CA GLU A 18 8.23 -20.14 5.83
C GLU A 18 6.80 -20.62 6.17
N PRO A 19 6.34 -21.78 5.66
CA PRO A 19 7.06 -22.72 4.80
C PRO A 19 7.07 -22.35 3.30
N GLU A 20 6.13 -21.53 2.85
CA GLU A 20 6.03 -21.04 1.48
C GLU A 20 5.46 -19.62 1.47
N GLY A 21 5.93 -18.79 0.55
CA GLY A 21 5.44 -17.43 0.34
C GLY A 21 6.58 -16.44 0.16
N VAL A 22 6.27 -15.31 -0.45
CA VAL A 22 7.18 -14.18 -0.60
C VAL A 22 6.36 -12.93 -0.39
N VAL A 23 6.92 -11.97 0.32
CA VAL A 23 6.36 -10.64 0.47
C VAL A 23 7.38 -9.62 -0.01
N TYR A 24 6.93 -8.65 -0.79
CA TYR A 24 7.76 -7.51 -1.16
C TYR A 24 7.45 -6.34 -0.24
N VAL A 25 8.50 -5.72 0.31
CA VAL A 25 8.38 -4.54 1.18
C VAL A 25 9.04 -3.35 0.51
N HIS A 26 8.25 -2.29 0.34
CA HIS A 26 8.67 -1.00 -0.17
C HIS A 26 8.61 0.05 0.95
N PRO A 27 9.76 0.59 1.41
CA PRO A 27 9.77 1.66 2.39
C PRO A 27 9.41 2.99 1.72
N VAL A 28 8.52 3.73 2.37
CA VAL A 28 8.08 5.06 1.91
C VAL A 28 8.57 6.10 2.91
N PRO A 29 9.57 6.92 2.56
CA PRO A 29 9.98 8.04 3.41
C PRO A 29 8.82 9.03 3.56
N CYS A 30 8.41 9.28 4.80
CA CYS A 30 7.33 10.19 5.14
C CYS A 30 7.81 11.25 6.14
N LEU A 31 7.21 12.44 6.06
CA LEU A 31 7.52 13.57 6.96
C LEU A 31 9.05 13.85 7.02
N ASN A 32 9.63 14.00 8.21
CA ASN A 32 11.05 14.32 8.37
C ASN A 32 11.94 13.08 8.53
N ASN A 33 11.43 12.06 9.22
CA ASN A 33 12.20 10.88 9.65
C ASN A 33 11.29 9.66 9.92
N ASN A 34 10.07 9.65 9.40
CA ASN A 34 9.15 8.53 9.53
C ASN A 34 9.25 7.66 8.26
N PHE A 35 8.89 6.39 8.39
CA PHE A 35 8.73 5.48 7.27
C PHE A 35 7.35 4.85 7.37
N SER A 36 6.61 4.96 6.27
CA SER A 36 5.49 4.05 6.00
C SER A 36 6.02 2.87 5.19
N TYR A 37 5.24 1.80 5.11
CA TYR A 37 5.62 0.64 4.30
C TYR A 37 4.46 0.21 3.42
N LEU A 38 4.76 -0.09 2.17
CA LEU A 38 3.86 -0.82 1.29
C LEU A 38 4.33 -2.29 1.28
N ILE A 39 3.42 -3.19 1.64
CA ILE A 39 3.66 -4.63 1.72
C ILE A 39 2.81 -5.27 0.63
N VAL A 40 3.44 -5.99 -0.29
CA VAL A 40 2.77 -6.61 -1.45
C VAL A 40 2.86 -8.13 -1.34
N ASP A 41 1.76 -8.84 -1.61
CA ASP A 41 1.78 -10.30 -1.77
C ASP A 41 2.63 -10.66 -3.00
N GLY A 42 3.81 -11.19 -2.75
CA GLY A 42 4.77 -11.63 -3.76
C GLY A 42 4.70 -13.12 -4.06
N SER A 43 3.71 -13.84 -3.53
CA SER A 43 3.58 -15.27 -3.75
C SER A 43 3.39 -15.58 -5.24
N ALA A 44 3.92 -16.73 -5.67
CA ALA A 44 3.79 -17.17 -7.06
C ALA A 44 2.32 -17.38 -7.44
N ALA A 45 1.49 -17.82 -6.49
CA ALA A 45 0.05 -18.00 -6.70
C ALA A 45 -0.65 -16.66 -6.96
N ALA A 46 -0.41 -15.64 -6.13
CA ALA A 46 -0.99 -14.31 -6.32
C ALA A 46 -0.52 -13.67 -7.63
N SER A 47 0.78 -13.77 -7.92
CA SER A 47 1.37 -13.26 -9.17
C SER A 47 0.78 -13.92 -10.41
N ALA A 48 0.60 -15.25 -10.39
CA ALA A 48 -0.01 -15.97 -11.50
C ALA A 48 -1.48 -15.59 -11.71
N ALA A 49 -2.25 -15.52 -10.62
CA ALA A 49 -3.66 -15.11 -10.68
C ALA A 49 -3.81 -13.69 -11.22
N ALA A 50 -3.02 -12.73 -10.73
CA ALA A 50 -3.04 -11.35 -11.17
C ALA A 50 -2.59 -11.19 -12.63
N ALA A 51 -1.59 -11.96 -13.08
CA ALA A 51 -1.17 -11.95 -14.49
C ALA A 51 -2.24 -12.51 -15.44
N GLU A 52 -3.03 -13.50 -14.99
CA GLU A 52 -4.11 -14.10 -15.79
C GLU A 52 -5.33 -13.17 -15.89
N THR A 53 -5.71 -12.53 -14.79
CA THR A 53 -6.94 -11.72 -14.70
C THR A 53 -6.71 -10.23 -14.96
N GLY A 54 -5.47 -9.75 -14.81
CA GLY A 54 -5.15 -8.32 -14.77
C GLY A 54 -5.65 -7.61 -13.51
N SER A 55 -5.94 -8.34 -12.43
CA SER A 55 -6.57 -7.80 -11.22
C SER A 55 -5.66 -6.89 -10.38
N GLY A 56 -4.36 -6.90 -10.63
CA GLY A 56 -3.36 -6.34 -9.72
C GLY A 56 -3.02 -7.29 -8.57
N LEU A 57 -1.90 -7.01 -7.89
CA LEU A 57 -1.50 -7.71 -6.66
C LEU A 57 -2.06 -7.03 -5.42
N GLY A 58 -2.58 -7.84 -4.50
CA GLY A 58 -3.01 -7.38 -3.19
C GLY A 58 -1.85 -6.82 -2.36
N CYS A 59 -2.09 -5.70 -1.69
CA CYS A 59 -1.11 -5.05 -0.83
C CYS A 59 -1.75 -4.37 0.37
N CYS A 60 -0.94 -4.08 1.39
CA CYS A 60 -1.34 -3.29 2.53
C CYS A 60 -0.34 -2.18 2.84
N LEU A 61 -0.85 -1.12 3.46
CA LEU A 61 -0.06 0.02 3.90
C LEU A 61 0.15 -0.06 5.41
N VAL A 62 1.38 0.18 5.86
CA VAL A 62 1.72 0.25 7.29
C VAL A 62 2.06 1.70 7.64
N ASP A 63 1.39 2.22 8.67
CA ASP A 63 1.56 3.58 9.20
C ASP A 63 1.62 4.67 8.13
N PRO A 64 0.62 4.78 7.23
CA PRO A 64 0.68 5.74 6.14
C PRO A 64 0.36 7.17 6.63
N CYS A 65 1.33 7.81 7.28
CA CYS A 65 1.14 9.11 7.91
C CYS A 65 1.08 10.29 6.94
N ASP A 66 1.64 10.14 5.74
CA ASP A 66 1.56 11.10 4.64
C ASP A 66 0.91 10.44 3.42
N ALA A 67 -0.42 10.61 3.30
CA ALA A 67 -1.21 9.97 2.24
C ALA A 67 -0.73 10.35 0.84
N ALA A 68 -0.28 11.60 0.62
CA ALA A 68 0.19 12.03 -0.69
C ALA A 68 1.48 11.30 -1.07
N ALA A 69 2.42 11.18 -0.13
CA ALA A 69 3.68 10.47 -0.35
C ALA A 69 3.49 8.98 -0.63
N VAL A 70 2.58 8.35 0.13
CA VAL A 70 2.28 6.94 -0.01
C VAL A 70 1.58 6.66 -1.33
N LEU A 71 0.53 7.41 -1.68
CA LEU A 71 -0.23 7.18 -2.91
C LEU A 71 0.59 7.50 -4.18
N ASP A 72 1.40 8.56 -4.17
CA ASP A 72 2.32 8.88 -5.28
C ASP A 72 3.27 7.70 -5.58
N LEU A 73 3.79 7.03 -4.53
CA LEU A 73 4.65 5.86 -4.71
C LEU A 73 3.87 4.62 -5.18
N VAL A 74 2.68 4.38 -4.60
CA VAL A 74 1.83 3.25 -5.00
C VAL A 74 1.49 3.33 -6.48
N GLU A 75 1.04 4.49 -6.95
CA GLU A 75 0.74 4.73 -8.36
C GLU A 75 1.98 4.52 -9.25
N ALA A 76 3.13 5.09 -8.87
CA ALA A 76 4.37 4.92 -9.61
C ALA A 76 4.79 3.44 -9.70
N LEU A 77 4.71 2.67 -8.61
CA LEU A 77 5.03 1.24 -8.60
C LEU A 77 4.03 0.41 -9.39
N ALA A 78 2.73 0.75 -9.33
CA ALA A 78 1.69 0.07 -10.11
C ALA A 78 1.93 0.22 -11.62
N GLU A 79 2.31 1.42 -12.08
CA GLU A 79 2.58 1.72 -13.49
C GLU A 79 3.94 1.21 -14.00
N THR A 80 4.89 0.93 -13.10
CA THR A 80 6.25 0.52 -13.46
C THR A 80 6.53 -0.92 -13.06
N THR A 81 6.80 -1.16 -11.78
CA THR A 81 7.23 -2.45 -11.23
C THR A 81 6.14 -3.54 -11.34
N TYR A 82 4.86 -3.17 -11.24
CA TYR A 82 3.74 -4.11 -11.20
C TYR A 82 2.79 -4.02 -12.41
N ALA A 83 3.16 -3.30 -13.47
CA ALA A 83 2.30 -3.10 -14.63
C ALA A 83 1.92 -4.42 -15.32
N ALA A 84 2.83 -5.40 -15.35
CA ALA A 84 2.62 -6.68 -16.01
C ALA A 84 1.54 -7.56 -15.35
N VAL A 85 1.19 -7.27 -14.09
CA VAL A 85 0.19 -8.00 -13.31
C VAL A 85 -1.08 -7.18 -13.07
N GLY A 86 -1.25 -6.05 -13.76
CA GLY A 86 -2.41 -5.16 -13.60
C GLY A 86 -2.29 -4.12 -12.49
N GLY A 87 -1.10 -3.94 -11.91
CA GLY A 87 -0.85 -2.94 -10.86
C GLY A 87 -0.97 -3.50 -9.45
N LEU A 88 -1.46 -2.65 -8.54
CA LEU A 88 -1.56 -2.93 -7.09
C LEU A 88 -2.98 -2.62 -6.59
N VAL A 89 -3.44 -3.42 -5.63
CA VAL A 89 -4.74 -3.26 -4.96
C VAL A 89 -4.51 -3.10 -3.47
N ILE A 90 -4.81 -1.92 -2.91
CA ILE A 90 -4.70 -1.68 -1.47
C ILE A 90 -5.91 -2.32 -0.77
N GLU A 91 -5.66 -3.39 -0.02
CA GLU A 91 -6.68 -4.16 0.69
C GLU A 91 -6.83 -3.71 2.16
N ALA A 92 -5.75 -3.20 2.75
CA ALA A 92 -5.74 -2.82 4.15
C ALA A 92 -4.77 -1.68 4.47
N VAL A 93 -5.11 -0.94 5.53
CA VAL A 93 -4.22 -0.01 6.23
C VAL A 93 -4.01 -0.52 7.64
N LEU A 94 -2.76 -0.78 8.00
CA LEU A 94 -2.34 -1.26 9.31
C LEU A 94 -1.68 -0.12 10.07
N CYS A 95 -2.25 0.27 11.20
CA CYS A 95 -1.64 1.25 12.09
C CYS A 95 -1.10 0.58 13.34
N THR A 96 0.19 0.81 13.61
CA THR A 96 0.88 0.29 14.79
C THR A 96 0.42 0.97 16.07
N HIS A 97 0.05 2.26 15.99
CA HIS A 97 -0.53 3.03 17.08
C HIS A 97 -1.14 4.36 16.58
N LYS A 98 -1.89 5.03 17.47
CA LYS A 98 -2.74 6.20 17.15
C LYS A 98 -2.02 7.55 16.97
N HIS A 99 -0.69 7.61 17.06
CA HIS A 99 -0.03 8.91 16.92
C HIS A 99 -0.17 9.42 15.49
N TRP A 100 -0.28 10.75 15.35
CA TRP A 100 -0.58 11.38 14.06
C TRP A 100 0.50 11.10 13.00
N ASP A 101 1.76 10.99 13.40
CA ASP A 101 2.88 10.64 12.54
C ASP A 101 2.92 9.15 12.14
N HIS A 102 1.87 8.39 12.48
CA HIS A 102 1.60 7.02 12.02
C HIS A 102 0.22 6.90 11.34
N ALA A 103 -0.82 7.50 11.93
CA ALA A 103 -2.21 7.40 11.46
C ALA A 103 -2.70 8.61 10.62
N GLY A 104 -1.84 9.61 10.40
CA GLY A 104 -2.22 10.91 9.83
C GLY A 104 -2.83 10.86 8.43
N GLY A 105 -2.51 9.85 7.62
CA GLY A 105 -3.04 9.68 6.28
C GLY A 105 -4.26 8.75 6.18
N ASN A 106 -4.67 8.08 7.27
CA ASN A 106 -5.73 7.06 7.23
C ASN A 106 -7.03 7.55 6.60
N THR A 107 -7.50 8.74 7.00
CA THR A 107 -8.76 9.31 6.48
C THR A 107 -8.66 9.62 4.98
N GLN A 108 -7.51 10.11 4.52
CA GLN A 108 -7.29 10.46 3.12
C GLN A 108 -7.19 9.21 2.24
N ILE A 109 -6.49 8.17 2.71
CA ILE A 109 -6.38 6.89 2.00
C ILE A 109 -7.72 6.19 1.91
N LYS A 110 -8.51 6.21 3.00
CA LYS A 110 -9.87 5.68 2.96
C LYS A 110 -10.74 6.41 1.93
N ALA A 111 -10.71 7.74 1.92
CA ALA A 111 -11.45 8.53 0.95
C ALA A 111 -10.99 8.27 -0.50
N TRP A 112 -9.68 8.09 -0.71
CA TRP A 112 -9.12 7.68 -2.00
C TRP A 112 -9.63 6.30 -2.42
N ALA A 113 -9.59 5.30 -1.53
CA ALA A 113 -10.06 3.95 -1.84
C ALA A 113 -11.56 3.90 -2.15
N GLU A 114 -12.38 4.67 -1.41
CA GLU A 114 -13.81 4.83 -1.70
C GLU A 114 -14.06 5.49 -3.07
N ALA A 115 -13.24 6.48 -3.44
CA ALA A 115 -13.32 7.11 -4.75
C ALA A 115 -12.89 6.17 -5.89
N GLU A 116 -11.80 5.43 -5.73
CA GLU A 116 -11.35 4.43 -6.71
C GLU A 116 -12.38 3.32 -6.92
N ALA A 117 -13.00 2.82 -5.83
CA ALA A 117 -14.09 1.85 -5.92
C ALA A 117 -15.30 2.41 -6.69
N ALA A 118 -15.61 3.70 -6.53
CA ALA A 118 -16.66 4.36 -7.32
C ALA A 118 -16.26 4.58 -8.80
N HIS A 119 -14.96 4.67 -9.09
CA HIS A 119 -14.40 4.91 -10.43
C HIS A 119 -13.99 3.65 -11.20
N ALA A 120 -14.01 2.46 -10.58
CA ALA A 120 -13.63 1.15 -11.13
C ALA A 120 -14.41 0.69 -12.41
N THR A 121 -15.21 1.57 -13.02
CA THR A 121 -15.65 1.48 -14.43
C THR A 121 -14.63 2.03 -15.43
N ARG A 122 -13.47 2.57 -15.01
CA ARG A 122 -12.40 3.09 -15.89
C ARG A 122 -10.99 2.62 -15.45
N GLY A 123 -10.55 1.47 -15.96
CA GLY A 123 -9.16 1.27 -16.40
C GLY A 123 -7.99 1.24 -15.41
N MET A 124 -8.22 1.36 -14.10
CA MET A 124 -7.23 1.06 -13.05
C MET A 124 -7.90 0.09 -12.08
N ALA A 125 -7.42 -1.15 -12.03
CA ALA A 125 -8.08 -2.23 -11.32
C ALA A 125 -7.83 -2.09 -9.81
N ALA A 126 -8.73 -1.41 -9.11
CA ALA A 126 -9.05 -1.75 -7.72
C ALA A 126 -10.16 -2.80 -7.77
N HIS A 127 -9.85 -4.06 -7.44
CA HIS A 127 -10.93 -4.99 -7.14
C HIS A 127 -11.59 -4.56 -5.82
N SER A 128 -12.92 -4.58 -5.85
CA SER A 128 -13.80 -3.72 -5.08
C SER A 128 -14.08 -4.21 -3.67
N GLU A 129 -13.18 -3.96 -2.72
CA GLU A 129 -13.55 -3.66 -1.33
C GLU A 129 -12.68 -2.49 -0.84
N ALA A 130 -13.28 -1.49 -0.20
CA ALA A 130 -12.54 -0.34 0.29
C ALA A 130 -11.51 -0.82 1.32
N ALA A 131 -10.29 -0.27 1.27
CA ALA A 131 -9.24 -0.66 2.19
C ALA A 131 -9.71 -0.57 3.66
N ASP A 132 -9.69 -1.70 4.36
CA ASP A 132 -10.05 -1.73 5.77
C ASP A 132 -8.92 -1.13 6.60
N VAL A 133 -9.25 -0.11 7.40
CA VAL A 133 -8.29 0.51 8.33
C VAL A 133 -8.34 -0.24 9.65
N LEU A 134 -7.31 -1.04 9.92
CA LEU A 134 -7.12 -1.77 11.17
C LEU A 134 -6.12 -1.02 12.06
N GLU A 135 -6.61 -0.49 13.18
CA GLU A 135 -5.74 0.05 14.23
C GLU A 135 -5.42 -1.02 15.28
N LEU A 136 -4.15 -1.40 15.39
CA LEU A 136 -3.67 -2.28 16.44
C LEU A 136 -3.25 -1.41 17.63
N GLY A 137 -3.85 -1.63 18.81
CA GLY A 137 -3.36 -1.02 20.07
C GLY A 137 -4.17 0.15 20.65
N SER A 138 -5.50 0.17 20.52
CA SER A 138 -6.33 1.08 21.31
C SER A 138 -6.31 0.69 22.80
N SER A 139 -5.37 1.26 23.56
CA SER A 139 -5.27 1.31 25.03
C SER A 139 -5.40 -0.01 25.80
N VAL A 140 -4.29 -0.49 26.37
CA VAL A 140 -4.33 -1.01 27.74
C VAL A 140 -4.25 0.20 28.66
N THR A 141 -5.39 0.67 29.17
CA THR A 141 -5.39 1.54 30.36
C THR A 141 -4.91 0.71 31.56
N PRO A 142 -3.98 1.22 32.40
CA PRO A 142 -3.66 0.56 33.67
C PRO A 142 -4.87 0.55 34.62
#